data_AF-A0AAJ6ETN6-F1
#
_entry.id   AF-A0AAJ6ETN6-F1
#
_cell.length_a   1.000
_cell.length_b   1.000
_cell.length_c   1.000
_cell.angle_alpha   90.00
_cell.angle_beta   90.00
_cell.angle_gamma   90.00
#
_symmetry.space_group_name_H-M   'P 1'
#
loop_
_entity.id
_entity.type
_entity.pdbx_description
1 polymer ?
#
loop_
_entity_poly.entity_id
_entity_poly.type
_entity_poly.pdbx_seq_one_letter_code
_entity_poly.pdbx_strand_id
1 'polypeptide(L)' 'MVDKVTWQKAGRVTEPGRYMFRFGWLTVTADDLKVWQQFPEATFTLVKKPDADPDSDEYHLGAFDLPTHPLPDQH' A
#
# COMPACT_ATOMS: atom_id res chain seq x y z
N MET A 1 0.79 14.12 -7.66
CA MET A 1 1.76 13.48 -6.74
C MET A 1 1.17 12.13 -6.40
N VAL A 2 1.88 11.03 -6.65
CA VAL A 2 1.37 9.69 -6.35
C VAL A 2 1.81 9.37 -4.92
N ASP A 3 0.87 9.31 -3.98
CA ASP A 3 1.17 8.96 -2.61
C ASP A 3 1.46 7.46 -2.53
N LYS A 4 2.68 7.09 -2.14
CA LYS A 4 3.08 5.70 -1.89
C LYS A 4 3.11 5.41 -0.38
N VAL A 5 2.64 4.24 0.01
CA VAL A 5 2.59 3.77 1.40
C VAL A 5 3.37 2.46 1.55
N THR A 6 4.27 2.41 2.54
CA THR A 6 4.96 1.18 2.94
C THR A 6 4.17 0.43 4.01
N TRP A 7 4.48 -0.84 4.24
CA TRP A 7 3.83 -1.62 5.30
C TRP A 7 3.94 -0.94 6.67
N GLN A 8 5.09 -0.35 6.97
CA GLN A 8 5.33 0.42 8.19
C GLN A 8 4.43 1.65 8.29
N LYS A 9 4.27 2.42 7.21
CA LYS A 9 3.40 3.59 7.17
C LYS A 9 1.91 3.23 7.22
N ALA A 10 1.54 2.05 6.72
CA ALA A 10 0.19 1.51 6.84
C ALA A 10 -0.14 1.04 8.28
N GLY A 11 0.84 1.01 9.19
CA GLY A 11 0.65 0.57 10.57
C GLY A 11 0.89 -0.92 10.79
N ARG A 12 1.65 -1.59 9.91
CA ARG A 12 1.95 -3.03 9.97
C ARG A 12 0.69 -3.90 10.07
N VAL A 13 -0.28 -3.58 9.23
CA VAL A 13 -1.53 -4.34 9.11
C VAL A 13 -1.26 -5.82 8.83
N THR A 14 -1.93 -6.69 9.55
CA THR A 14 -1.77 -8.15 9.44
C THR A 14 -3.01 -8.83 8.87
N GLU A 15 -4.13 -8.13 8.82
CA GLU A 15 -5.42 -8.66 8.40
C GLU A 15 -5.97 -7.84 7.23
N PRO A 16 -6.67 -8.47 6.28
CA PRO A 16 -7.30 -7.74 5.20
C PRO A 16 -8.50 -6.98 5.75
N GLY A 17 -8.63 -5.71 5.41
CA GLY A 17 -9.67 -4.86 5.96
C GLY A 17 -9.50 -3.39 5.65
N ARG A 18 -10.38 -2.59 6.24
CA ARG A 18 -10.40 -1.13 6.11
C ARG A 18 -9.76 -0.51 7.34
N TYR A 19 -8.68 0.23 7.12
CA TYR A 19 -7.89 0.88 8.17
C TYR A 19 -8.00 2.39 8.05
N MET A 20 -7.96 3.09 9.18
CA MET A 20 -7.98 4.56 9.17
C MET A 20 -6.61 5.09 8.74
N PHE A 21 -6.55 5.83 7.65
CA PHE A 21 -5.30 6.34 7.09
C PHE A 21 -5.36 7.85 6.93
N ARG A 22 -4.56 8.56 7.72
CA ARG A 22 -4.41 10.03 7.71
C ARG A 22 -5.76 10.76 7.79
N PHE A 23 -6.39 11.04 6.66
CA PHE A 23 -7.62 11.82 6.51
C PHE A 23 -8.79 11.01 5.94
N GLY A 24 -8.63 9.69 5.86
CA GLY A 24 -9.57 8.83 5.21
C GLY A 24 -9.38 7.37 5.58
N TRP A 25 -9.74 6.49 4.66
CA TRP A 25 -9.74 5.06 4.89
C TRP A 25 -8.90 4.35 3.83
N LEU A 26 -8.05 3.43 4.26
CA LEU A 26 -7.22 2.59 3.41
C LEU A 26 -7.75 1.17 3.44
N THR A 27 -8.17 0.67 2.30
CA THR A 27 -8.54 -0.73 2.11
C THR A 27 -7.30 -1.54 1.75
N VAL A 28 -7.03 -2.55 2.58
CA VAL A 28 -5.92 -3.50 2.40
C VAL A 28 -6.53 -4.86 2.11
N THR A 29 -6.14 -5.48 1.00
CA THR A 29 -6.64 -6.80 0.62
C THR A 29 -5.70 -7.91 1.09
N ALA A 30 -6.19 -9.14 1.03
CA ALA A 30 -5.38 -10.31 1.35
C ALA A 30 -4.20 -10.49 0.38
N ASP A 31 -4.33 -9.98 -0.85
CA ASP A 31 -3.27 -10.04 -1.85
C ASP A 31 -2.14 -9.05 -1.52
N ASP A 32 -2.49 -7.82 -1.15
CA ASP A 32 -1.53 -6.81 -0.74
C ASP A 32 -0.70 -7.26 0.48
N LEU A 33 -1.36 -7.93 1.43
CA LEU A 33 -0.70 -8.50 2.60
C LEU A 33 0.31 -9.57 2.23
N LYS A 34 0.04 -10.41 1.22
CA LYS A 34 1.00 -11.42 0.76
C LYS A 34 2.25 -10.77 0.18
N VAL A 35 2.11 -9.64 -0.53
CA VAL A 35 3.25 -8.88 -1.02
C VAL A 35 4.06 -8.33 0.15
N TRP A 36 3.41 -7.73 1.16
CA TRP A 36 4.12 -7.21 2.34
C TRP A 36 4.76 -8.31 3.20
N GLN A 37 4.14 -9.49 3.29
CA GLN A 37 4.72 -10.64 3.97
C GLN A 37 5.97 -11.17 3.27
N GLN A 38 5.98 -11.17 1.92
CA GLN A 38 7.16 -11.57 1.14
C GLN A 38 8.21 -10.47 1.07
N PHE A 39 7.76 -9.22 0.97
CA PHE A 39 8.57 -8.03 0.76
C PHE A 39 8.13 -6.94 1.75
N PRO A 40 8.67 -6.92 2.97
CA PRO A 40 8.27 -5.95 4.00
C PRO A 40 8.61 -4.50 3.64
N GLU A 41 9.51 -4.32 2.68
CA GLU A 41 9.94 -3.03 2.15
C GLU A 41 9.13 -2.59 0.90
N ALA A 42 8.17 -3.41 0.45
CA ALA A 42 7.34 -3.05 -0.70
C ALA A 42 6.50 -1.79 -0.42
N THR A 43 6.45 -0.93 -1.43
CA THR A 43 5.65 0.30 -1.44
C THR A 43 4.45 0.13 -2.34
N PHE A 44 3.26 0.42 -1.83
CA PHE A 44 2.05 0.44 -2.63
C PHE A 44 1.65 1.86 -3.00
N THR A 45 1.13 2.01 -4.20
CA THR A 45 0.50 3.25 -4.65
C THR A 45 -0.89 3.37 -4.04
N LEU A 46 -1.18 4.51 -3.43
CA LEU A 46 -2.53 4.84 -2.96
C LEU A 46 -3.38 5.27 -4.14
N VAL A 47 -4.44 4.51 -4.40
CA VAL A 47 -5.41 4.81 -5.45
C VAL A 47 -6.73 5.20 -4.80
N LYS A 48 -7.20 6.42 -5.07
CA LYS A 48 -8.51 6.88 -4.59
C LYS A 48 -9.60 6.08 -5.29
N LYS A 49 -10.55 5.54 -4.54
CA LYS A 49 -11.69 4.82 -5.09
C LYS A 49 -12.66 5.82 -5.74
N PRO A 50 -13.03 5.66 -7.02
CA PRO A 50 -13.96 6.56 -7.69
C PRO A 50 -15.42 6.41 -7.23
N ASP A 51 -15.77 5.24 -6.69
CA ASP A 51 -17.10 4.92 -6.15
C ASP A 51 -17.28 5.32 -4.68
N ALA A 52 -16.24 5.87 -4.05
CA ALA A 52 -16.40 6.44 -2.73
C ALA A 52 -17.18 7.75 -2.85
N ASP A 53 -18.17 7.93 -1.98
CA ASP A 53 -18.91 9.18 -1.82
C ASP A 53 -17.93 10.37 -1.90
N PRO A 54 -18.25 11.49 -2.55
CA PRO A 54 -17.31 12.61 -2.74
C PRO A 54 -16.72 13.14 -1.43
N ASP A 55 -17.38 12.90 -0.29
CA ASP A 55 -16.91 13.23 1.07
C ASP A 55 -16.12 12.09 1.75
N SER A 56 -16.19 10.86 1.22
CA SER A 56 -15.39 9.73 1.70
C SER A 56 -14.06 9.64 0.96
N ASP A 57 -13.02 10.07 1.66
CA ASP A 57 -11.63 9.84 1.29
C ASP A 57 -11.24 8.35 1.45
N GLU A 58 -11.76 7.49 0.58
CA GLU A 58 -11.43 6.07 0.53
C GLU A 58 -10.36 5.76 -0.52
N TYR A 59 -9.29 5.14 -0.05
CA TYR A 59 -8.12 4.73 -0.81
C TYR A 59 -7.98 3.21 -0.76
N HIS A 60 -7.47 2.63 -1.82
CA HIS A 60 -7.04 1.24 -1.87
C HIS A 60 -5.59 1.16 -2.33
N LEU A 61 -4.96 0.03 -2.02
CA LEU A 61 -3.64 -0.29 -2.52
C LEU A 61 -3.76 -0.70 -3.99
N GLY A 62 -3.03 0.03 -4.85
CA GLY A 62 -2.94 -0.24 -6.28
C GLY A 62 -1.62 -0.93 -6.62
N ALA A 63 -0.94 -0.43 -7.65
CA ALA A 63 0.35 -0.96 -8.05
C ALA A 63 1.39 -0.89 -6.91
N PHE A 64 2.09 -2.00 -6.68
CA PHE A 64 3.22 -2.08 -5.76
C PHE A 64 4.54 -1.98 -6.48
N ASP A 65 5.53 -1.51 -5.75
CA ASP A 65 6.90 -1.29 -6.18
C ASP A 65 7.80 -1.94 -5.13
N LEU A 66 8.58 -2.92 -5.58
CA LEU A 66 9.56 -3.59 -4.74
C LEU A 66 10.84 -2.75 -4.75
N PRO A 67 11.56 -2.62 -3.63
CA PRO A 67 12.90 -2.08 -3.69
C PRO A 67 13.72 -3.02 -4.58
N THR A 68 14.05 -2.57 -5.78
CA THR A 68 15.10 -3.20 -6.57
C THR A 68 16.37 -3.06 -5.73
N HIS A 69 16.73 -4.13 -5.01
CA HIS A 69 18.11 -4.30 -4.60
C HIS A 69 18.92 -4.09 -5.88
N PRO A 70 19.81 -3.07 -5.96
CA PRO A 70 20.75 -3.08 -7.05
C PRO A 70 21.46 -4.42 -6.93
N LEU A 71 21.26 -5.29 -7.92
CA LEU A 71 22.17 -6.39 -8.12
C LEU A 71 23.56 -5.74 -8.05
N PRO A 72 24.45 -6.13 -7.13
CA PRO A 72 25.79 -5.60 -7.15
C PRO A 72 26.30 -5.89 -8.55
N ASP A 73 26.55 -4.85 -9.34
CA ASP A 73 27.20 -4.96 -10.64
C ASP A 73 28.45 -5.81 -10.43
N GLN A 74 28.33 -7.09 -10.76
CA GLN A 74 29.46 -8.00 -10.82
C GLN A 74 30.15 -7.69 -12.14
N HIS A 75 31.18 -6.85 -12.01
CA HIS A 75 32.39 -6.79 -12.83
C HIS A 75 32.44 -5.80 -13.99
#